data_AF-W0J3U0-F1
#
_entry.id   AF-W0J3U0-F1
#
_cell.length_a   1.000
_cell.length_b   1.000
_cell.length_c   1.000
_cell.angle_alpha   90.00
_cell.angle_beta   90.00
_cell.angle_gamma   90.00
#
_symmetry.space_group_name_H-M   'P 1'
#
loop_
_entity.id
_entity.type
_entity.pdbx_description
1 polymer ?
#
loop_
_entity_poly.entity_id
_entity_poly.type
_entity_poly.pdbx_seq_one_letter_code
_entity_poly.pdbx_strand_id
1 'polypeptide(L)'
;MQNPKSFRRLSLLSAFLLSLFLPAVTPATAQTMIITEGHIDLNIGYDISTGEWGLYSQYRAPDDSYATDTPVGEVTYKISEAGRFDGVGGFYSWLGSPGSDIWVIPQNQISGVPWVGFGGYGYGGVEGGLTDDFSLFDPIPSIHPTLPAVLVSFVGIEGPEGADFALWQTNATGGLVGGAPVFSSVAGTGAPDSLVITRGQHTHYNWGFSEEGIYTVLLQLGATIDGVLTQSDIFTVTFHVGNVVPEPASWAAIAGALLLSGTMIGRLQASLWMRIRETIRSIS
;
A
#
# COMPACT_ATOMS: atom_id res chain seq x y z
N MET A 1 88.64 -13.23 9.58
CA MET A 1 88.83 -14.67 9.32
C MET A 1 87.46 -15.31 9.22
N GLN A 2 87.25 -16.06 8.14
CA GLN A 2 86.21 -17.07 7.88
C GLN A 2 84.72 -16.71 8.01
N ASN A 3 84.09 -16.60 6.84
CA ASN A 3 82.70 -16.96 6.61
C ASN A 3 82.57 -18.50 6.56
N PRO A 4 81.53 -19.09 7.17
CA PRO A 4 80.80 -20.12 6.42
C PRO A 4 79.27 -20.03 6.56
N LYS A 5 78.63 -19.93 5.39
CA LYS A 5 77.39 -20.56 4.92
C LYS A 5 76.47 -21.24 5.97
N SER A 6 75.20 -20.81 6.01
CA SER A 6 74.06 -21.76 6.04
C SER A 6 72.69 -21.08 5.87
N PHE A 7 72.01 -21.49 4.78
CA PHE A 7 70.57 -21.68 4.60
C PHE A 7 69.58 -20.52 4.85
N ARG A 8 69.15 -19.91 3.73
CA ARG A 8 67.84 -19.24 3.62
C ARG A 8 66.73 -20.27 3.83
N ARG A 9 65.89 -20.09 4.86
CA ARG A 9 64.58 -20.73 4.93
C ARG A 9 63.57 -19.79 4.25
N LEU A 10 63.04 -20.22 3.10
CA LEU A 10 61.79 -19.70 2.56
C LEU A 10 60.67 -20.17 3.49
N SER A 11 59.94 -19.24 4.10
CA SER A 11 58.61 -19.50 4.64
C SER A 11 57.60 -18.92 3.66
N LEU A 12 57.03 -19.79 2.82
CA LEU A 12 55.86 -19.47 1.99
C LEU A 12 54.65 -19.31 2.93
N LEU A 13 54.19 -18.08 3.13
CA LEU A 13 52.80 -17.85 3.58
C LEU A 13 51.90 -17.98 2.35
N SER A 14 51.26 -19.14 2.19
CA SER A 14 50.10 -19.28 1.32
C SER A 14 48.87 -18.83 2.10
N ALA A 15 48.42 -17.60 1.87
CA ALA A 15 47.10 -17.15 2.28
C ALA A 15 46.05 -17.76 1.35
N PHE A 16 45.27 -18.72 1.85
CA PHE A 16 44.08 -19.24 1.17
C PHE A 16 42.98 -18.17 1.30
N LEU A 17 42.80 -17.34 0.28
CA LEU A 17 41.59 -16.54 0.10
C LEU A 17 40.50 -17.46 -0.43
N LEU A 18 39.64 -17.95 0.47
CA LEU A 18 38.43 -18.67 0.08
C LEU A 18 37.40 -17.64 -0.38
N SER A 19 37.41 -17.31 -1.68
CA SER A 19 36.36 -16.52 -2.32
C SER A 19 35.06 -17.34 -2.33
N LEU A 20 34.19 -17.12 -1.36
CA LEU A 20 32.80 -17.57 -1.43
C LEU A 20 32.11 -16.83 -2.58
N PHE A 21 32.00 -17.50 -3.73
CA PHE A 21 31.01 -17.14 -4.74
C PHE A 21 29.63 -17.49 -4.19
N LEU A 22 29.00 -16.54 -3.50
CA LEU A 22 27.56 -16.57 -3.32
C LEU A 22 26.94 -16.33 -4.69
N PRO A 23 26.04 -17.20 -5.20
CA PRO A 23 25.27 -16.86 -6.38
C PRO A 23 24.50 -15.58 -6.06
N ALA A 24 24.61 -14.57 -6.93
CA ALA A 24 23.76 -13.40 -6.86
C ALA A 24 22.32 -13.88 -6.98
N VAL A 25 21.60 -13.92 -5.85
CA VAL A 25 20.16 -14.06 -5.85
C VAL A 25 19.65 -12.75 -6.42
N THR A 26 19.35 -12.72 -7.72
CA THR A 26 18.54 -11.65 -8.28
C THR A 26 17.21 -11.70 -7.54
N PRO A 27 16.82 -10.70 -6.73
CA PRO A 27 15.49 -10.69 -6.16
C PRO A 27 14.51 -10.73 -7.34
N ALA A 28 13.55 -11.64 -7.29
CA ALA A 28 12.42 -11.58 -8.19
C ALA A 28 11.76 -10.23 -7.94
N THR A 29 11.85 -9.30 -8.90
CA THR A 29 11.06 -8.08 -8.86
C THR A 29 9.61 -8.53 -8.87
N ALA A 30 8.89 -8.34 -7.75
CA ALA A 30 7.44 -8.51 -7.75
C ALA A 30 6.89 -7.68 -8.92
N GLN A 31 6.06 -8.29 -9.78
CA GLN A 31 5.49 -7.56 -10.90
C GLN A 31 4.50 -6.54 -10.34
N THR A 32 4.84 -5.26 -10.45
CA THR A 32 3.91 -4.19 -10.08
C THR A 32 2.77 -4.14 -11.10
N MET A 33 1.53 -4.32 -10.62
CA MET A 33 0.32 -4.09 -11.40
C MET A 33 0.07 -2.59 -11.53
N ILE A 34 0.00 -2.06 -12.75
CA ILE A 34 -0.32 -0.65 -12.99
C ILE A 34 -1.78 -0.56 -13.42
N ILE A 35 -2.59 0.14 -12.62
CA ILE A 35 -4.01 0.37 -12.88
C ILE A 35 -4.20 1.80 -13.36
N THR A 36 -4.70 1.96 -14.58
CA THR A 36 -4.95 3.28 -15.20
C THR A 36 -6.43 3.67 -15.21
N GLU A 37 -7.32 2.69 -15.03
CA GLU A 37 -8.78 2.86 -15.11
C GLU A 37 -9.47 1.62 -14.53
N GLY A 38 -10.69 1.78 -14.02
CA GLY A 38 -11.52 0.70 -13.49
C GLY A 38 -12.06 1.03 -12.11
N HIS A 39 -12.85 0.12 -11.55
CA HIS A 39 -13.35 0.19 -10.19
C HIS A 39 -12.34 -0.43 -9.22
N ILE A 40 -12.02 0.25 -8.13
CA ILE A 40 -11.12 -0.22 -7.09
C ILE A 40 -11.72 0.01 -5.71
N ASP A 41 -11.84 -1.07 -4.95
CA ASP A 41 -12.02 -1.02 -3.50
C ASP A 41 -10.73 -1.41 -2.79
N LEU A 42 -10.22 -0.53 -1.93
CA LEU A 42 -9.20 -0.89 -0.95
C LEU A 42 -9.87 -1.69 0.18
N ASN A 43 -9.81 -3.01 0.07
CA ASN A 43 -10.41 -3.95 1.01
C ASN A 43 -9.44 -4.29 2.14
N ILE A 44 -9.96 -4.24 3.37
CA ILE A 44 -9.20 -4.57 4.57
C ILE A 44 -9.43 -6.04 4.92
N GLY A 45 -8.34 -6.79 5.09
CA GLY A 45 -8.35 -8.16 5.58
C GLY A 45 -7.63 -8.29 6.92
N TYR A 46 -8.01 -9.29 7.68
CA TYR A 46 -7.28 -9.72 8.87
C TYR A 46 -7.54 -11.20 9.13
N ASP A 47 -6.45 -11.94 9.27
CA ASP A 47 -6.47 -13.36 9.58
C ASP A 47 -6.40 -13.54 11.09
N ILE A 48 -7.52 -13.96 11.69
CA ILE A 48 -7.61 -14.20 13.14
C ILE A 48 -6.73 -15.36 13.62
N SER A 49 -6.40 -16.30 12.74
CA SER A 49 -5.58 -17.46 13.10
C SER A 49 -4.10 -17.12 13.21
N THR A 50 -3.64 -16.12 12.45
CA THR A 50 -2.25 -15.66 12.43
C THR A 50 -2.06 -14.32 13.14
N GLY A 51 -3.13 -13.53 13.27
CA GLY A 51 -3.09 -12.15 13.77
C GLY A 51 -2.58 -11.14 12.73
N GLU A 52 -2.59 -11.51 11.45
CA GLU A 52 -1.99 -10.71 10.38
C GLU A 52 -3.00 -9.80 9.69
N TRP A 53 -2.59 -8.56 9.41
CA TRP A 53 -3.36 -7.58 8.67
C TRP A 53 -3.06 -7.65 7.17
N GLY A 54 -4.05 -7.33 6.35
CA GLY A 54 -3.90 -7.13 4.92
C GLY A 54 -4.67 -5.93 4.42
N LEU A 55 -4.11 -5.25 3.41
CA LEU A 55 -4.80 -4.24 2.62
C LEU A 55 -4.66 -4.63 1.15
N TYR A 56 -5.80 -4.82 0.50
CA TYR A 56 -5.87 -5.38 -0.85
C TYR A 56 -6.57 -4.43 -1.79
N SER A 57 -6.01 -4.26 -2.98
CA SER A 57 -6.66 -3.66 -4.14
C SER A 57 -7.58 -4.70 -4.75
N GLN A 58 -8.88 -4.57 -4.51
CA GLN A 58 -9.89 -5.27 -5.28
C GLN A 58 -10.15 -4.48 -6.55
N TYR A 59 -9.52 -4.90 -7.63
CA TYR A 59 -9.64 -4.26 -8.93
C TYR A 59 -10.68 -4.97 -9.78
N ARG A 60 -11.54 -4.18 -10.43
CA ARG A 60 -12.51 -4.60 -11.45
C ARG A 60 -12.32 -3.77 -12.71
N ALA A 61 -12.08 -4.45 -13.83
CA ALA A 61 -11.85 -3.80 -15.12
C ALA A 61 -13.08 -3.00 -15.57
N PRO A 62 -12.92 -1.92 -16.37
CA PRO A 62 -14.05 -1.09 -16.82
C PRO A 62 -15.15 -1.84 -17.59
N ASP A 63 -14.80 -2.96 -18.21
CA ASP A 63 -15.71 -3.83 -18.96
C ASP A 63 -16.17 -5.07 -18.18
N ASP A 64 -15.87 -5.13 -16.88
CA ASP A 64 -16.13 -6.27 -15.99
C ASP A 64 -15.50 -7.59 -16.44
N SER A 65 -14.51 -7.56 -17.36
CA SER A 65 -13.89 -8.77 -17.91
C SER A 65 -13.09 -9.57 -16.89
N TYR A 66 -12.58 -8.92 -15.84
CA TYR A 66 -11.90 -9.58 -14.73
C TYR A 66 -11.97 -8.78 -13.42
N ALA A 67 -11.89 -9.51 -12.32
CA ALA A 67 -11.66 -8.97 -10.98
C ALA A 67 -10.48 -9.69 -10.31
N THR A 68 -9.65 -8.95 -9.59
CA THR A 68 -8.50 -9.51 -8.86
C THR A 68 -8.29 -8.78 -7.54
N ASP A 69 -7.87 -9.54 -6.52
CA ASP A 69 -7.43 -8.99 -5.24
C ASP A 69 -5.90 -9.06 -5.19
N THR A 70 -5.26 -7.90 -5.09
CA THR A 70 -3.79 -7.79 -5.10
C THR A 70 -3.34 -6.98 -3.87
N PRO A 71 -2.32 -7.41 -3.12
CA PRO A 71 -1.78 -6.58 -2.02
C PRO A 71 -1.45 -5.18 -2.50
N VAL A 72 -1.83 -4.13 -1.76
CA VAL A 72 -1.68 -2.74 -2.25
C VAL A 72 -0.24 -2.32 -2.53
N GLY A 73 0.75 -2.94 -1.87
CA GLY A 73 2.16 -2.70 -2.17
C GLY A 73 2.57 -3.17 -3.57
N GLU A 74 1.85 -4.11 -4.16
CA GLU A 74 2.13 -4.62 -5.51
C GLU A 74 1.37 -3.85 -6.60
N VAL A 75 0.66 -2.79 -6.24
CA VAL A 75 -0.20 -2.02 -7.15
C VAL A 75 0.25 -0.56 -7.24
N THR A 76 0.22 0.00 -8.44
CA THR A 76 0.36 1.43 -8.67
C THR A 76 -0.86 1.96 -9.41
N TYR A 77 -1.52 2.96 -8.85
CA TYR A 77 -2.64 3.66 -9.49
C TYR A 77 -2.10 4.82 -10.30
N LYS A 78 -2.21 4.74 -11.62
CA LYS A 78 -1.76 5.80 -12.51
C LYS A 78 -2.91 6.74 -12.83
N ILE A 79 -2.71 8.02 -12.51
CA ILE A 79 -3.67 9.09 -12.73
C ILE A 79 -3.24 9.82 -13.99
N SER A 80 -4.03 9.70 -15.05
CA SER A 80 -3.77 10.38 -16.32
C SER A 80 -4.16 11.86 -16.26
N GLU A 81 -3.88 12.58 -17.34
CA GLU A 81 -4.34 13.96 -17.55
C GLU A 81 -5.86 14.12 -17.48
N ALA A 82 -6.64 13.04 -17.64
CA ALA A 82 -8.08 13.09 -17.44
C ALA A 82 -8.48 13.45 -16.00
N GLY A 83 -7.58 13.24 -15.03
CA GLY A 83 -7.75 13.66 -13.64
C GLY A 83 -7.20 15.06 -13.33
N ARG A 84 -6.60 15.77 -14.29
CA ARG A 84 -6.00 17.09 -14.03
C ARG A 84 -7.09 18.16 -13.86
N PHE A 85 -6.94 18.98 -12.84
CA PHE A 85 -7.72 20.18 -12.60
C PHE A 85 -6.80 21.40 -12.69
N ASP A 86 -7.06 22.25 -13.67
CA ASP A 86 -6.20 23.38 -14.00
C ASP A 86 -6.57 24.63 -13.20
N GLY A 87 -5.56 25.42 -12.85
CA GLY A 87 -5.76 26.78 -12.34
C GLY A 87 -6.49 26.80 -11.00
N VAL A 88 -5.89 26.14 -10.00
CA VAL A 88 -6.38 26.09 -8.62
C VAL A 88 -6.82 27.46 -8.12
N GLY A 89 -8.02 27.49 -7.57
CA GLY A 89 -8.65 28.64 -6.97
C GLY A 89 -10.00 28.24 -6.39
N GLY A 90 -10.67 29.17 -5.71
CA GLY A 90 -11.97 28.89 -5.09
C GLY A 90 -11.87 27.71 -4.13
N PHE A 91 -12.64 26.65 -4.40
CA PHE A 91 -12.72 25.47 -3.55
C PHE A 91 -11.37 24.79 -3.30
N TYR A 92 -10.46 24.73 -4.27
CA TYR A 92 -9.20 23.98 -4.14
C TYR A 92 -8.02 24.78 -3.56
N SER A 93 -8.25 26.03 -3.16
CA SER A 93 -7.19 26.90 -2.60
C SER A 93 -6.55 26.36 -1.31
N TRP A 94 -7.14 25.33 -0.70
CA TRP A 94 -6.59 24.65 0.48
C TRP A 94 -5.66 23.48 0.14
N LEU A 95 -5.63 22.99 -1.11
CA LEU A 95 -4.80 21.84 -1.52
C LEU A 95 -3.66 22.23 -2.45
N GLY A 96 -3.85 23.23 -3.31
CA GLY A 96 -2.86 23.69 -4.28
C GLY A 96 -2.61 25.18 -4.21
N SER A 97 -1.50 25.61 -4.78
CA SER A 97 -1.17 27.03 -4.89
C SER A 97 -2.09 27.72 -5.91
N PRO A 98 -2.51 28.97 -5.71
CA PRO A 98 -3.36 29.67 -6.67
C PRO A 98 -2.75 29.68 -8.09
N GLY A 99 -3.51 29.17 -9.06
CA GLY A 99 -3.08 29.06 -10.46
C GLY A 99 -2.21 27.84 -10.79
N SER A 100 -1.83 27.01 -9.82
CA SER A 100 -1.20 25.70 -10.09
C SER A 100 -2.23 24.70 -10.61
N ASP A 101 -1.77 23.55 -11.08
CA ASP A 101 -2.63 22.40 -11.37
C ASP A 101 -2.67 21.47 -10.15
N ILE A 102 -3.72 20.64 -10.06
CA ILE A 102 -3.76 19.46 -9.19
C ILE A 102 -4.28 18.26 -9.99
N TRP A 103 -4.07 17.05 -9.48
CA TRP A 103 -4.64 15.83 -10.05
C TRP A 103 -5.58 15.20 -9.05
N VAL A 104 -6.75 14.77 -9.52
CA VAL A 104 -7.80 14.21 -8.68
C VAL A 104 -8.29 12.90 -9.26
N ILE A 105 -8.29 11.85 -8.45
CA ILE A 105 -9.19 10.71 -8.64
C ILE A 105 -10.54 11.12 -8.06
N PRO A 106 -11.58 11.32 -8.87
CA PRO A 106 -12.85 11.81 -8.36
C PRO A 106 -13.65 10.73 -7.63
N GLN A 107 -14.48 11.16 -6.66
CA GLN A 107 -15.43 10.27 -5.98
C GLN A 107 -16.48 9.67 -6.92
N ASN A 108 -16.72 10.32 -8.06
CA ASN A 108 -17.58 9.82 -9.13
C ASN A 108 -16.70 9.28 -10.25
N GLN A 109 -16.96 8.05 -10.70
CA GLN A 109 -16.18 7.42 -11.76
C GLN A 109 -16.16 8.26 -13.05
N ILE A 110 -14.97 8.44 -13.62
CA ILE A 110 -14.76 9.02 -14.95
C ILE A 110 -13.82 8.11 -15.74
N SER A 111 -13.88 8.20 -17.07
CA SER A 111 -13.00 7.40 -17.93
C SER A 111 -11.55 7.92 -17.89
N GLY A 112 -10.60 7.00 -18.02
CA GLY A 112 -9.17 7.29 -18.05
C GLY A 112 -8.53 7.60 -16.69
N VAL A 113 -9.26 7.38 -15.59
CA VAL A 113 -8.77 7.55 -14.21
C VAL A 113 -9.19 6.34 -13.38
N PRO A 114 -8.31 5.76 -12.53
CA PRO A 114 -8.70 4.69 -11.62
C PRO A 114 -9.72 5.21 -10.60
N TRP A 115 -10.80 4.48 -10.33
CA TRP A 115 -11.84 4.89 -9.38
C TRP A 115 -11.63 4.21 -8.03
N VAL A 116 -10.90 4.88 -7.14
CA VAL A 116 -10.40 4.30 -5.88
C VAL A 116 -11.29 4.66 -4.70
N GLY A 117 -11.80 3.64 -4.01
CA GLY A 117 -12.61 3.73 -2.81
C GLY A 117 -12.09 2.82 -1.69
N PHE A 118 -12.82 2.79 -0.58
CA PHE A 118 -12.60 1.82 0.49
C PHE A 118 -13.76 0.84 0.56
N GLY A 119 -13.41 -0.44 0.62
CA GLY A 119 -14.34 -1.55 0.75
C GLY A 119 -14.27 -2.20 2.13
N GLY A 120 -15.45 -2.57 2.65
CA GLY A 120 -15.63 -3.31 3.88
C GLY A 120 -16.01 -4.78 3.62
N TYR A 121 -15.45 -5.39 2.57
CA TYR A 121 -15.81 -6.73 2.11
C TYR A 121 -14.85 -7.84 2.54
N GLY A 122 -13.71 -7.52 3.16
CA GLY A 122 -12.70 -8.52 3.52
C GLY A 122 -11.83 -8.94 2.34
N TYR A 123 -10.93 -9.90 2.59
CA TYR A 123 -10.14 -10.52 1.52
C TYR A 123 -11.01 -11.51 0.71
N GLY A 124 -10.97 -11.43 -0.63
CA GLY A 124 -11.78 -12.25 -1.53
C GLY A 124 -13.26 -11.84 -1.62
N GLY A 125 -13.74 -10.94 -0.75
CA GLY A 125 -15.13 -10.50 -0.73
C GLY A 125 -15.39 -9.49 -1.83
N VAL A 126 -16.46 -9.67 -2.59
CA VAL A 126 -16.82 -8.81 -3.73
C VAL A 126 -18.03 -7.95 -3.41
N GLU A 127 -18.20 -6.85 -4.14
CA GLU A 127 -19.45 -6.07 -4.10
C GLU A 127 -20.65 -7.00 -4.37
N GLY A 128 -21.57 -7.09 -3.40
CA GLY A 128 -22.75 -7.96 -3.46
C GLY A 128 -22.51 -9.43 -3.06
N GLY A 129 -21.31 -9.82 -2.65
CA GLY A 129 -20.97 -11.18 -2.21
C GLY A 129 -19.89 -11.19 -1.13
N LEU A 130 -20.27 -11.56 0.09
CA LEU A 130 -19.33 -11.68 1.21
C LEU A 130 -18.61 -13.04 1.14
N THR A 131 -17.30 -13.07 1.34
CA THR A 131 -16.55 -14.33 1.57
C THR A 131 -16.62 -14.73 3.04
N ASP A 132 -16.41 -16.02 3.31
CA ASP A 132 -16.40 -16.60 4.67
C ASP A 132 -15.17 -16.17 5.51
N ASP A 133 -14.20 -15.44 4.93
CA ASP A 133 -12.99 -14.93 5.59
C ASP A 133 -13.22 -13.54 6.20
N PHE A 134 -14.27 -13.46 7.00
CA PHE A 134 -14.88 -12.21 7.43
C PHE A 134 -14.59 -11.88 8.91
N SER A 135 -13.48 -12.39 9.46
CA SER A 135 -13.28 -12.46 10.91
C SER A 135 -13.33 -11.11 11.63
N LEU A 136 -12.96 -10.01 10.97
CA LEU A 136 -13.05 -8.66 11.55
C LEU A 136 -14.36 -7.92 11.34
N PHE A 137 -15.14 -8.25 10.32
CA PHE A 137 -16.37 -7.52 10.04
C PHE A 137 -17.62 -8.34 10.37
N ASP A 138 -17.48 -9.63 10.73
CA ASP A 138 -18.59 -10.45 11.17
C ASP A 138 -18.90 -10.21 12.63
N PRO A 139 -20.18 -10.33 13.03
CA PRO A 139 -20.58 -10.29 14.43
C PRO A 139 -20.12 -11.57 15.13
N ILE A 140 -18.82 -11.65 15.46
CA ILE A 140 -18.28 -12.62 16.40
C ILE A 140 -18.40 -12.01 17.80
N PRO A 141 -19.19 -12.59 18.74
CA PRO A 141 -19.44 -12.01 20.06
C PRO A 141 -18.19 -11.72 20.89
N SER A 142 -17.07 -12.42 20.63
CA SER A 142 -15.78 -12.17 21.28
C SER A 142 -15.05 -10.94 20.73
N ILE A 143 -15.31 -10.54 19.47
CA ILE A 143 -14.62 -9.44 18.79
C ILE A 143 -15.35 -8.11 19.01
N HIS A 144 -16.68 -8.03 18.83
CA HIS A 144 -17.51 -6.90 19.30
C HIS A 144 -19.03 -7.21 19.19
N PRO A 145 -19.86 -6.93 20.21
CA PRO A 145 -21.31 -7.21 20.17
C PRO A 145 -22.13 -6.26 19.27
N THR A 146 -21.55 -5.16 18.78
CA THR A 146 -22.21 -4.21 17.87
C THR A 146 -21.23 -3.72 16.79
N LEU A 147 -20.99 -4.56 15.77
CA LEU A 147 -20.17 -4.33 14.55
C LEU A 147 -18.75 -3.77 14.78
N PRO A 148 -17.67 -4.52 14.49
CA PRO A 148 -16.33 -3.95 14.55
C PRO A 148 -16.17 -2.92 13.41
N ALA A 149 -15.82 -1.70 13.80
CA ALA A 149 -15.33 -0.67 12.91
C ALA A 149 -13.81 -0.87 12.79
N VAL A 150 -13.30 -0.98 11.56
CA VAL A 150 -11.85 -0.88 11.34
C VAL A 150 -11.50 0.59 11.16
N LEU A 151 -10.50 1.06 11.90
CA LEU A 151 -9.93 2.37 11.73
C LEU A 151 -8.82 2.30 10.68
N VAL A 152 -8.93 3.15 9.65
CA VAL A 152 -7.85 3.45 8.72
C VAL A 152 -7.29 4.80 9.12
N SER A 153 -6.07 4.81 9.65
CA SER A 153 -5.35 6.03 10.02
C SER A 153 -4.41 6.47 8.89
N PHE A 154 -4.46 7.75 8.55
CA PHE A 154 -3.50 8.36 7.65
C PHE A 154 -2.25 8.76 8.43
N VAL A 155 -1.10 8.21 8.03
CA VAL A 155 0.19 8.46 8.69
C VAL A 155 0.93 9.60 8.00
N GLY A 156 0.78 9.73 6.69
CA GLY A 156 1.43 10.75 5.89
C GLY A 156 1.63 10.33 4.44
N ILE A 157 2.46 11.09 3.73
CA ILE A 157 2.89 10.77 2.37
C ILE A 157 4.41 10.81 2.26
N GLU A 158 4.93 10.03 1.32
CA GLU A 158 6.21 10.29 0.65
C GLU A 158 5.86 10.73 -0.78
N GLY A 159 6.52 11.75 -1.31
CA GLY A 159 6.19 12.27 -2.63
C GLY A 159 7.20 13.31 -3.12
N PRO A 160 6.87 14.01 -4.23
CA PRO A 160 7.68 15.13 -4.70
C PRO A 160 7.90 16.17 -3.59
N GLU A 161 9.02 16.89 -3.64
CA GLU A 161 9.31 17.91 -2.64
C GLU A 161 8.23 19.01 -2.67
N GLY A 162 7.68 19.33 -1.50
CA GLY A 162 6.62 20.34 -1.37
C GLY A 162 5.24 19.89 -1.86
N ALA A 163 5.09 18.62 -2.25
CA ALA A 163 3.81 18.08 -2.66
C ALA A 163 2.87 17.84 -1.48
N ASP A 164 1.59 18.07 -1.73
CA ASP A 164 0.49 17.83 -0.83
C ASP A 164 -0.47 16.77 -1.36
N PHE A 165 -1.17 16.13 -0.41
CA PHE A 165 -2.18 15.11 -0.61
C PHE A 165 -3.40 15.39 0.26
N ALA A 166 -4.58 15.05 -0.28
CA ALA A 166 -5.78 14.97 0.54
C ALA A 166 -6.78 13.91 0.03
N LEU A 167 -7.57 13.40 0.97
CA LEU A 167 -8.72 12.55 0.72
C LEU A 167 -9.98 13.27 1.23
N TRP A 168 -10.99 13.47 0.39
CA TRP A 168 -12.23 14.14 0.84
C TRP A 168 -13.47 13.67 0.07
N GLN A 169 -14.65 14.01 0.59
CA GLN A 169 -15.89 13.95 -0.17
C GLN A 169 -16.51 15.34 -0.28
N THR A 170 -17.19 15.58 -1.39
CA THR A 170 -18.04 16.72 -1.62
C THR A 170 -19.51 16.33 -1.49
N ASN A 171 -20.29 17.16 -0.81
CA ASN A 171 -21.74 17.03 -0.74
C ASN A 171 -22.40 17.61 -2.01
N ALA A 172 -23.73 17.50 -2.10
CA ALA A 172 -24.50 17.97 -3.27
C ALA A 172 -24.37 19.48 -3.56
N THR A 173 -23.92 20.30 -2.60
CA THR A 173 -23.68 21.74 -2.79
C THR A 173 -22.22 22.06 -3.11
N GLY A 174 -21.36 21.05 -3.30
CA GLY A 174 -19.93 21.20 -3.55
C GLY A 174 -19.09 21.54 -2.31
N GLY A 175 -19.65 21.46 -1.11
CA GLY A 175 -18.93 21.65 0.15
C GLY A 175 -18.31 20.36 0.67
N LEU A 176 -17.30 20.45 1.53
CA LEU A 176 -16.71 19.28 2.18
C LEU A 176 -17.73 18.57 3.08
N VAL A 177 -17.88 17.26 2.89
CA VAL A 177 -18.60 16.42 3.86
C VAL A 177 -17.85 16.47 5.18
N GLY A 178 -18.56 16.73 6.29
CA GLY A 178 -17.94 16.88 7.61
C GLY A 178 -17.20 18.20 7.83
N GLY A 179 -17.15 19.10 6.83
CA GLY A 179 -16.52 20.43 6.95
C GLY A 179 -15.00 20.44 6.81
N ALA A 180 -14.35 19.28 6.63
CA ALA A 180 -12.91 19.10 6.48
C ALA A 180 -12.62 17.92 5.54
N PRO A 181 -11.42 17.81 4.94
CA PRO A 181 -10.98 16.56 4.33
C PRO A 181 -10.89 15.44 5.37
N VAL A 182 -10.98 14.19 4.93
CA VAL A 182 -10.85 12.99 5.78
C VAL A 182 -9.38 12.77 6.13
N PHE A 183 -8.50 12.87 5.14
CA PHE A 183 -7.04 12.85 5.29
C PHE A 183 -6.45 14.09 4.63
N SER A 184 -5.39 14.66 5.21
CA SER A 184 -4.65 15.72 4.53
C SER A 184 -3.21 15.84 5.02
N SER A 185 -2.26 15.98 4.11
CA SER A 185 -0.89 16.43 4.46
C SER A 185 -0.83 17.92 4.75
N VAL A 186 -1.84 18.68 4.32
CA VAL A 186 -1.88 20.14 4.47
C VAL A 186 -2.21 20.51 5.91
N ALA A 187 -1.30 21.25 6.54
CA ALA A 187 -1.48 21.72 7.91
C ALA A 187 -2.71 22.63 8.05
N GLY A 188 -3.46 22.46 9.13
CA GLY A 188 -4.56 23.35 9.49
C GLY A 188 -5.88 23.11 8.74
N THR A 189 -6.00 22.02 7.98
CA THR A 189 -7.26 21.62 7.32
C THR A 189 -8.32 21.10 8.28
N GLY A 190 -7.93 20.71 9.50
CA GLY A 190 -8.82 20.09 10.47
C GLY A 190 -9.16 18.64 10.14
N ALA A 191 -8.37 17.98 9.29
CA ALA A 191 -8.54 16.57 8.96
C ALA A 191 -8.47 15.71 10.24
N PRO A 192 -9.36 14.72 10.42
CA PRO A 192 -9.31 13.79 11.54
C PRO A 192 -8.19 12.75 11.39
N ASP A 193 -7.52 12.69 10.24
CA ASP A 193 -6.48 11.72 9.85
C ASP A 193 -6.87 10.26 10.10
N SER A 194 -8.18 9.99 10.12
CA SER A 194 -8.73 8.67 10.35
C SER A 194 -10.10 8.52 9.71
N LEU A 195 -10.34 7.31 9.20
CA LEU A 195 -11.57 6.89 8.56
C LEU A 195 -12.03 5.58 9.19
N VAL A 196 -13.30 5.52 9.56
CA VAL A 196 -13.92 4.26 9.99
C VAL A 196 -14.49 3.54 8.78
N ILE A 197 -14.07 2.29 8.61
CA ILE A 197 -14.65 1.35 7.65
C ILE A 197 -15.54 0.38 8.41
N THR A 198 -16.75 0.18 7.89
CA THR A 198 -17.74 -0.75 8.44
C THR A 198 -18.02 -1.89 7.47
N ARG A 199 -18.60 -2.97 8.00
CA ARG A 199 -19.01 -4.14 7.21
C ARG A 199 -19.87 -3.74 6.00
N GLY A 200 -19.48 -4.21 4.82
CA GLY A 200 -20.20 -3.98 3.57
C GLY A 200 -20.17 -2.53 3.09
N GLN A 201 -19.36 -1.68 3.73
CA GLN A 201 -19.11 -0.33 3.25
C GLN A 201 -18.47 -0.37 1.87
N HIS A 202 -18.87 0.59 1.04
CA HIS A 202 -18.34 0.79 -0.29
C HIS A 202 -18.47 2.27 -0.59
N THR A 203 -17.36 2.95 -0.41
CA THR A 203 -17.36 4.41 -0.42
C THR A 203 -16.17 4.92 -1.20
N HIS A 204 -16.48 5.69 -2.24
CA HIS A 204 -15.47 6.40 -3.03
C HIS A 204 -15.28 7.83 -2.53
N TYR A 205 -14.05 8.30 -2.70
CA TYR A 205 -13.57 9.59 -2.24
C TYR A 205 -12.87 10.30 -3.39
N ASN A 206 -12.68 11.59 -3.25
CA ASN A 206 -11.73 12.32 -4.07
C ASN A 206 -10.34 12.15 -3.47
N TRP A 207 -9.38 11.65 -4.26
CA TRP A 207 -7.95 11.61 -3.90
C TRP A 207 -7.24 12.69 -4.69
N GLY A 208 -6.71 13.70 -4.01
CA GLY A 208 -6.09 14.86 -4.65
C GLY A 208 -4.59 14.94 -4.36
N PHE A 209 -3.86 15.35 -5.39
CA PHE A 209 -2.40 15.46 -5.41
C PHE A 209 -2.01 16.81 -5.98
N SER A 210 -1.16 17.56 -5.29
CA SER A 210 -0.86 18.95 -5.67
C SER A 210 0.19 19.09 -6.78
N GLU A 211 0.95 18.05 -7.06
CA GLU A 211 2.07 18.06 -8.01
C GLU A 211 2.10 16.75 -8.82
N GLU A 212 2.78 16.75 -9.97
CA GLU A 212 3.07 15.51 -10.68
C GLU A 212 4.19 14.72 -9.98
N GLY A 213 4.14 13.40 -10.10
CA GLY A 213 5.18 12.51 -9.60
C GLY A 213 4.63 11.24 -8.97
N ILE A 214 5.48 10.53 -8.21
CA ILE A 214 5.04 9.34 -7.47
C ILE A 214 4.80 9.71 -6.02
N TYR A 215 3.63 9.32 -5.53
CA TYR A 215 3.24 9.43 -4.14
C TYR A 215 3.13 8.04 -3.53
N THR A 216 3.62 7.90 -2.31
CA THR A 216 3.31 6.79 -1.42
C THR A 216 2.45 7.33 -0.29
N VAL A 217 1.17 6.94 -0.26
CA VAL A 217 0.27 7.24 0.87
C VAL A 217 0.46 6.16 1.93
N LEU A 218 0.75 6.59 3.16
CA LEU A 218 1.04 5.71 4.29
C LEU A 218 -0.22 5.56 5.16
N LEU A 219 -0.73 4.32 5.26
CA LEU A 219 -1.94 4.00 6.02
C LEU A 219 -1.63 2.97 7.11
N GLN A 220 -2.23 3.13 8.28
CA GLN A 220 -2.20 2.13 9.35
C GLN A 220 -3.62 1.67 9.65
N LEU A 221 -3.80 0.35 9.77
CA LEU A 221 -5.08 -0.25 10.12
C LEU A 221 -5.14 -0.52 11.64
N GLY A 222 -6.32 -0.46 12.21
CA GLY A 222 -6.53 -0.87 13.60
C GLY A 222 -7.96 -1.27 13.91
N ALA A 223 -8.11 -2.21 14.83
CA ALA A 223 -9.39 -2.62 15.38
C ALA A 223 -9.22 -3.08 16.83
N THR A 224 -10.32 -3.06 17.58
CA THR A 224 -10.36 -3.70 18.89
C THR A 224 -10.75 -5.17 18.71
N ILE A 225 -9.89 -6.09 19.15
CA ILE A 225 -10.03 -7.53 19.02
C ILE A 225 -9.95 -8.13 20.42
N ASP A 226 -10.97 -8.86 20.86
CA ASP A 226 -11.09 -9.41 22.22
C ASP A 226 -10.85 -8.35 23.33
N GLY A 227 -11.31 -7.11 23.09
CA GLY A 227 -11.15 -5.98 24.01
C GLY A 227 -9.77 -5.30 23.99
N VAL A 228 -8.87 -5.71 23.09
CA VAL A 228 -7.52 -5.16 22.95
C VAL A 228 -7.39 -4.43 21.62
N LEU A 229 -6.87 -3.19 21.65
CA LEU A 229 -6.53 -2.48 20.42
C LEU A 229 -5.36 -3.18 19.73
N THR A 230 -5.61 -3.64 18.50
CA THR A 230 -4.61 -4.26 17.62
C THR A 230 -4.43 -3.34 16.42
N GLN A 231 -3.17 -3.14 16.01
CA GLN A 231 -2.80 -2.30 14.87
C GLN A 231 -1.89 -3.05 13.91
N SER A 232 -1.94 -2.67 12.64
CA SER A 232 -1.03 -3.17 11.61
C SER A 232 0.31 -2.42 11.63
N ASP A 233 1.27 -2.97 10.90
CA ASP A 233 2.36 -2.16 10.33
C ASP A 233 1.80 -1.15 9.30
N ILE A 234 2.65 -0.24 8.80
CA ILE A 234 2.25 0.74 7.80
C ILE A 234 2.10 0.07 6.42
N PHE A 235 0.94 0.22 5.81
CA PHE A 235 0.71 -0.09 4.40
C PHE A 235 1.05 1.11 3.53
N THR A 236 1.64 0.82 2.37
CA THR A 236 2.00 1.80 1.35
C THR A 236 1.05 1.68 0.16
N VAL A 237 0.41 2.77 -0.23
CA VAL A 237 -0.45 2.85 -1.42
C VAL A 237 0.20 3.78 -2.43
N THR A 238 0.60 3.25 -3.58
CA THR A 238 1.40 4.00 -4.56
C THR A 238 0.53 4.60 -5.66
N PHE A 239 0.70 5.91 -5.89
CA PHE A 239 0.06 6.66 -6.96
C PHE A 239 1.12 7.24 -7.89
N HIS A 240 0.89 7.09 -9.19
CA HIS A 240 1.68 7.73 -10.24
C HIS A 240 0.84 8.85 -10.86
N VAL A 241 1.17 10.09 -10.53
CA VAL A 241 0.43 11.29 -10.91
C VAL A 241 1.05 11.92 -12.16
N GLY A 242 0.21 12.15 -13.17
CA GLY A 242 0.61 12.84 -14.40
C GLY A 242 1.48 12.00 -15.31
N ASN A 243 2.25 12.67 -16.17
CA ASN A 243 3.07 12.00 -17.20
C ASN A 243 4.54 11.84 -16.82
N VAL A 244 4.89 12.04 -15.55
CA VAL A 244 6.27 11.95 -15.07
C VAL A 244 6.82 10.56 -15.33
N VAL A 245 7.91 10.43 -16.08
CA VAL A 245 8.67 9.17 -16.14
C VAL A 245 9.52 9.13 -14.88
N PRO A 246 9.35 8.13 -14.00
CA PRO A 246 10.16 8.10 -12.78
C PRO A 246 11.62 7.88 -13.13
N GLU A 247 12.50 8.69 -12.54
CA GLU A 247 13.94 8.44 -12.63
C GLU A 247 14.25 7.05 -12.05
N PRO A 248 15.26 6.32 -12.57
CA PRO A 248 15.58 4.96 -12.12
C PRO A 248 15.79 4.82 -10.60
N ALA A 249 16.22 5.89 -9.92
CA ALA A 249 16.39 5.92 -8.47
C ALA A 249 15.06 5.91 -7.70
N SER A 250 13.99 6.51 -8.25
CA SER A 250 12.66 6.48 -7.64
C SER A 250 12.07 5.07 -7.68
N TRP A 251 12.29 4.34 -8.78
CA TRP A 251 11.95 2.92 -8.84
C TRP A 251 12.77 2.07 -7.87
N ALA A 252 14.05 2.40 -7.66
CA ALA A 252 14.89 1.71 -6.68
C ALA A 252 14.47 1.99 -5.23
N ALA A 253 13.98 3.20 -4.93
CA ALA A 253 13.42 3.55 -3.63
C ALA A 253 12.08 2.82 -3.38
N ILE A 254 11.20 2.76 -4.38
CA ILE A 254 9.95 1.98 -4.34
C ILE A 254 10.26 0.48 -4.17
N ALA A 255 11.18 -0.06 -4.96
CA ALA A 255 11.63 -1.44 -4.82
C ALA A 255 12.29 -1.68 -3.44
N GLY A 256 13.00 -0.70 -2.88
CA GLY A 256 13.59 -0.76 -1.55
C GLY A 256 12.53 -0.77 -0.43
N ALA A 257 11.50 0.06 -0.53
CA ALA A 257 10.34 0.04 0.36
C ALA A 257 9.57 -1.28 0.26
N LEU A 258 9.41 -1.81 -0.96
CA LEU A 258 8.82 -3.12 -1.23
C LEU A 258 9.68 -4.30 -0.73
N LEU A 259 11.00 -4.15 -0.65
CA LEU A 259 11.89 -5.16 -0.10
C LEU A 259 11.87 -5.15 1.44
N LEU A 260 11.68 -3.99 2.08
CA LEU A 260 11.49 -3.89 3.53
C LEU A 260 10.14 -4.49 3.95
N SER A 261 9.07 -4.31 3.17
CA SER A 261 7.80 -5.01 3.40
C SER A 261 7.84 -6.48 2.95
N GLY A 262 8.52 -6.80 1.84
CA GLY A 262 8.66 -8.14 1.30
C GLY A 262 9.57 -9.08 2.10
N THR A 263 10.50 -8.57 2.89
CA THR A 263 11.30 -9.40 3.82
C THR A 263 10.48 -9.94 5.01
N MET A 264 9.32 -9.36 5.30
CA MET A 264 8.30 -9.96 6.18
C MET A 264 7.57 -11.11 5.46
N ILE A 265 7.18 -10.91 4.19
CA ILE A 265 6.46 -11.91 3.35
C ILE A 265 7.35 -13.11 2.98
N GLY A 266 8.66 -12.92 2.80
CA GLY A 266 9.61 -14.02 2.54
C GLY A 266 9.72 -15.02 3.69
N ARG A 267 9.47 -14.59 4.94
CA ARG A 267 9.35 -15.49 6.11
C ARG A 267 8.01 -16.24 6.11
N LEU A 268 6.95 -15.65 5.56
CA LEU A 268 5.61 -16.22 5.46
C LEU A 268 5.53 -17.37 4.44
N GLN A 269 6.05 -17.17 3.23
CA GLN A 269 6.07 -18.25 2.22
C GLN A 269 6.95 -19.44 2.66
N ALA A 270 8.14 -19.18 3.23
CA ALA A 270 9.04 -20.25 3.66
C ALA A 270 8.47 -21.09 4.82
N SER A 271 7.73 -20.47 5.75
CA SER A 271 7.13 -21.16 6.90
C SER A 271 5.87 -21.96 6.51
N LEU A 272 5.06 -21.44 5.57
CA LEU A 272 3.88 -22.14 5.03
C LEU A 272 4.30 -23.38 4.21
N TRP A 273 5.34 -23.26 3.38
CA TRP A 273 5.88 -24.39 2.60
C TRP A 273 6.63 -25.44 3.45
N MET A 274 7.21 -25.06 4.60
CA MET A 274 7.78 -26.02 5.55
C MET A 274 6.71 -26.82 6.30
N ARG A 275 5.63 -26.17 6.76
CA ARG A 275 4.55 -26.84 7.49
C ARG A 275 3.70 -27.77 6.63
N ILE A 276 3.47 -27.43 5.35
CA ILE A 276 2.80 -28.33 4.40
C ILE A 276 3.61 -29.63 4.20
N ARG A 277 4.95 -29.56 4.15
CA ARG A 277 5.80 -30.76 4.02
C ARG A 277 5.82 -31.62 5.29
N GLU A 278 5.75 -31.02 6.47
CA GLU A 278 5.69 -31.77 7.74
C GLU A 278 4.35 -32.48 7.91
N THR A 279 3.24 -31.83 7.56
CA THR A 279 1.90 -32.45 7.56
C THR A 279 1.79 -33.59 6.55
N ILE A 280 2.37 -33.46 5.35
CA ILE A 280 2.38 -34.55 4.36
C ILE A 280 3.24 -35.74 4.82
N ARG A 281 4.34 -35.50 5.55
CA ARG A 281 5.18 -36.57 6.12
C ARG A 281 4.57 -37.26 7.34
N SER A 282 3.65 -36.62 8.05
CA SER A 282 2.93 -37.26 9.18
C SER A 282 1.75 -38.13 8.74
N ILE A 283 1.42 -38.15 7.44
CA ILE A 283 0.29 -38.88 6.86
C ILE A 283 0.78 -40.05 5.95
N SER A 284 2.09 -40.23 5.80
CA SER A 284 2.74 -41.37 5.13
C SER A 284 3.48 -42.26 6.12
#